data_AF-A0A059CMY2-F1
#
_entry.id   AF-A0A059CMY2-F1
#
_cell.length_a   1.000
_cell.length_b   1.000
_cell.length_c   1.000
_cell.angle_alpha   90.00
_cell.angle_beta   90.00
_cell.angle_gamma   90.00
#
_symmetry.space_group_name_H-M   'P 1'
#
loop_
_entity.id
_entity.type
_entity.pdbx_description
1 polymer ?
#
loop_
_entity_poly.entity_id
_entity_poly.type
_entity_poly.pdbx_seq_one_letter_code
_entity_poly.pdbx_strand_id
1 'polypeptide(L)' 'MRSLRTAYQRIFMPSDASSGGFEERLAEVEQNEVLAQVSSVRSMVQSIRDCFAENRRGICKFRHWNG' A
#
# COMPACT_ATOMS: atom_id res chain seq x y z
N MET A 1 -1.87 12.11 10.02
CA MET A 1 -0.90 12.03 8.89
C MET A 1 0.19 10.97 9.08
N ARG A 2 0.75 10.76 10.28
CA ARG A 2 1.82 9.75 10.51
C ARG A 2 1.45 8.34 10.07
N SER A 3 0.25 7.87 10.39
CA SER A 3 -0.22 6.52 10.05
C SER A 3 -0.32 6.28 8.54
N LEU A 4 -0.76 7.28 7.75
CA LEU A 4 -0.78 7.18 6.29
C LEU A 4 0.64 7.06 5.71
N ARG A 5 1.58 7.87 6.22
CA ARG A 5 2.99 7.78 5.81
C ARG A 5 3.57 6.41 6.11
N THR A 6 3.31 5.88 7.31
CA THR A 6 3.76 4.53 7.71
C THR A 6 3.14 3.43 6.84
N ALA A 7 1.83 3.50 6.57
CA ALA A 7 1.16 2.55 5.68
C ALA A 7 1.73 2.61 4.25
N TYR A 8 1.94 3.82 3.71
CA TYR A 8 2.55 4.02 2.40
C TYR A 8 3.96 3.42 2.33
N GLN A 9 4.79 3.66 3.36
CA GLN A 9 6.14 3.11 3.43
C GLN A 9 6.13 1.57 3.41
N ARG A 10 5.24 0.93 4.18
CA ARG A 10 5.11 -0.54 4.16
C ARG A 10 4.71 -1.08 2.79
N ILE A 11 3.76 -0.43 2.10
CA ILE A 11 3.26 -0.89 0.81
C ILE A 11 4.26 -0.65 -0.34
N PHE A 12 4.95 0.50 -0.35
CA PHE A 12 5.71 0.95 -1.52
C PHE A 12 7.22 1.08 -1.31
N MET A 13 7.69 1.09 -0.06
CA MET A 13 9.10 1.28 0.30
C MET A 13 9.57 0.15 1.22
N PRO A 14 9.54 -1.11 0.74
CA PRO A 14 10.00 -2.24 1.53
C PRO A 14 11.48 -2.03 1.86
N SER A 15 11.84 -2.12 3.14
CA SER A 15 13.22 -1.91 3.59
C SER A 15 14.08 -3.16 3.38
N ASP A 16 13.44 -4.34 3.33
CA ASP A 16 14.12 -5.63 3.26
C ASP A 16 13.82 -6.34 1.94
N ALA A 17 14.83 -7.00 1.36
CA ALA A 17 14.69 -7.83 0.17
C ALA A 17 13.76 -9.06 0.39
N SER A 18 13.45 -9.37 1.64
CA SER A 18 12.49 -10.41 2.08
C SER A 18 11.06 -9.91 2.26
N SER A 19 10.79 -8.63 2.00
CA SER A 19 9.43 -8.10 2.11
C SER A 19 8.58 -8.74 1.02
N GLY A 20 7.42 -9.26 1.41
CA GLY A 20 6.50 -9.97 0.54
C GLY A 20 6.12 -9.24 -0.75
N GLY A 21 5.38 -9.94 -1.62
CA GLY A 21 4.81 -9.34 -2.82
C GLY A 21 4.00 -8.07 -2.52
N PHE A 22 3.70 -7.25 -3.54
CA PHE A 22 2.86 -6.06 -3.34
C PHE A 22 1.53 -6.39 -2.63
N GLU A 23 0.91 -7.50 -3.04
CA GLU A 23 -0.34 -8.00 -2.48
C GLU A 23 -0.22 -8.39 -1.00
N GLU A 24 0.88 -9.04 -0.64
CA GLU A 24 1.18 -9.47 0.74
C GLU A 24 1.39 -8.24 1.64
N ARG A 25 2.18 -7.27 1.17
CA ARG A 25 2.39 -6.01 1.90
C ARG A 25 1.11 -5.18 2.05
N LEU A 26 0.21 -5.24 1.07
CA LEU A 26 -1.10 -4.60 1.16
C LEU A 26 -1.98 -5.29 2.21
N ALA A 27 -1.99 -6.62 2.23
CA ALA A 27 -2.69 -7.43 3.23
C ALA A 27 -2.12 -7.23 4.66
N GLU A 28 -0.80 -7.08 4.81
CA GLU A 28 -0.17 -6.77 6.09
C GLU A 28 -0.67 -5.45 6.68
N VAL A 29 -0.87 -4.42 5.85
CA VAL A 29 -1.42 -3.13 6.31
C VAL A 29 -2.90 -3.25 6.69
N GLU A 30 -3.66 -4.09 5.99
CA GLU A 30 -5.07 -4.39 6.32
C GLU A 30 -5.21 -5.12 7.65
N GLN A 31 -4.30 -6.04 7.96
CA GLN A 31 -4.34 -6.85 9.18
C GLN A 31 -3.63 -6.18 10.36
N ASN A 32 -2.91 -5.08 10.14
CA ASN A 32 -2.16 -4.42 11.20
C ASN A 32 -3.09 -3.74 12.22
N GLU A 33 -3.04 -4.20 13.47
CA GLU A 33 -3.93 -3.77 14.57
C GLU A 33 -3.97 -2.26 14.80
N VAL A 34 -2.89 -1.54 14.52
CA VAL A 34 -2.80 -0.08 14.72
C VAL A 34 -3.24 0.68 13.47
N LEU A 35 -2.75 0.28 12.30
CA LEU A 35 -3.01 0.99 11.04
C LEU A 35 -4.43 0.74 10.53
N ALA A 36 -4.97 -0.47 10.72
CA ALA A 36 -6.31 -0.84 10.29
C ALA A 36 -7.42 -0.09 11.04
N GLN A 37 -7.15 0.44 12.24
CA GLN A 37 -8.12 1.25 12.99
C GLN A 37 -8.26 2.67 12.45
N VAL A 38 -7.31 3.12 11.62
CA VAL A 38 -7.32 4.47 11.06
C VAL A 38 -8.16 4.51 9.79
N SER A 39 -9.28 5.24 9.83
CA SER A 39 -10.23 5.35 8.71
C SER A 39 -9.55 5.76 7.39
N SER A 40 -8.66 6.75 7.43
CA SER A 40 -7.94 7.21 6.23
C SER A 40 -7.01 6.13 5.65
N VAL A 41 -6.42 5.27 6.49
CA VAL A 41 -5.59 4.15 6.03
C VAL A 41 -6.46 3.10 5.37
N ARG A 42 -7.60 2.73 5.98
CA ARG A 42 -8.56 1.81 5.36
C ARG A 42 -9.05 2.32 4.01
N SER A 43 -9.41 3.60 3.91
CA SER A 43 -9.82 4.21 2.63
C SER A 43 -8.72 4.20 1.58
N MET A 44 -7.46 4.46 1.98
CA MET A 44 -6.32 4.39 1.08
C MET A 44 -6.12 2.97 0.53
N VAL A 45 -6.13 1.98 1.42
CA VAL A 45 -5.99 0.56 1.03
C VAL A 45 -7.13 0.13 0.11
N GLN A 46 -8.38 0.44 0.46
CA GLN A 46 -9.52 0.12 -0.39
C GLN A 46 -9.41 0.78 -1.76
N SER A 47 -9.03 2.06 -1.80
CA SER A 47 -8.80 2.77 -3.07
C SER A 47 -7.71 2.11 -3.92
N ILE A 48 -6.68 1.51 -3.30
CA ILE A 48 -5.66 0.76 -4.02
C ILE A 48 -6.26 -0.54 -4.57
N ARG A 49 -6.98 -1.31 -3.75
CA ARG A 49 -7.65 -2.57 -4.15
C ARG A 49 -8.58 -2.35 -5.35
N ASP A 50 -9.40 -1.30 -5.29
CA ASP A 50 -10.35 -0.94 -6.34
C ASP A 50 -9.65 -0.62 -7.68
N CYS A 51 -8.39 -0.20 -7.65
CA CYS A 51 -7.62 0.02 -8.88
C CYS A 51 -7.18 -1.28 -9.57
N PHE A 52 -7.21 -2.42 -8.89
CA PHE A 52 -6.83 -3.74 -9.43
C PHE A 52 -8.04 -4.66 -9.66
N ALA A 53 -9.27 -4.18 -9.45
CA ALA A 53 -10.48 -4.92 -9.81
C ALA A 53 -10.56 -5.17 -11.34
N GLU A 54 -11.42 -6.10 -11.75
CA GLU A 54 -11.63 -6.42 -13.17
C GLU A 54 -11.92 -5.14 -13.99
N ASN A 55 -11.33 -5.05 -15.18
CA ASN A 55 -11.40 -3.88 -16.09
C ASN A 55 -10.76 -2.59 -15.57
N ARG A 56 -9.90 -2.64 -14.55
CA ARG A 56 -9.13 -1.49 -14.06
C ARG A 56 -7.65 -1.58 -14.45
N ARG A 57 -7.01 -0.42 -14.63
CA ARG A 57 -5.63 -0.31 -15.14
C ARG A 57 -4.53 -0.52 -14.09
N GLY A 58 -4.88 -0.73 -12.83
CA GLY A 58 -3.94 -0.68 -11.71
C GLY A 58 -3.58 0.76 -11.32
N ILE A 59 -2.56 0.87 -10.47
CA ILE A 59 -1.97 2.15 -10.03
C ILE A 59 -0.74 2.50 -10.85
N CYS A 60 -0.40 3.78 -10.93
CA CYS A 60 0.84 4.22 -11.56
C CYS A 60 2.05 3.60 -10.87
N LYS A 61 3.00 3.06 -11.66
CA LYS A 61 4.29 2.63 -11.13
C LYS A 61 5.11 3.87 -10.76
N PHE A 62 5.84 3.78 -9.64
CA PHE A 62 6.90 4.75 -9.34
C PHE A 62 7.87 4.79 -10.52
N ARG A 63 7.95 5.93 -11.21
CA ARG A 63 9.02 6.17 -12.17
C ARG A 63 10.25 6.49 -11.34
N HIS A 64 11.24 5.60 -11.34
CA HIS A 64 12.61 6.04 -11.09
C HIS A 64 12.89 7.13 -12.13
N TRP A 65 12.87 8.39 -11.71
CA TRP A 65 13.51 9.44 -12.48
C TRP A 65 15.00 9.14 -12.36
N ASN A 66 15.53 8.38 -13.33
CA ASN A 66 16.96 8.45 -13.60
C ASN A 66 17.21 9.90 -13.98
N GLY A 67 17.88 10.64 -13.09
CA GLY A 67 18.34 12.00 -13.33
C GLY A 67 19.05 12.11 -14.67
#